data_AF-A0A7J7Z9E9-F1
#
_entry.id   AF-A0A7J7Z9E9-F1
#
_cell.length_a   1.000
_cell.length_b   1.000
_cell.length_c   1.000
_cell.angle_alpha   90.00
_cell.angle_beta   90.00
_cell.angle_gamma   90.00
#
_symmetry.space_group_name_H-M   'P 1'
#
loop_
_entity.id
_entity.type
_entity.pdbx_description
1 polymer ?
#
loop_
_entity_poly.entity_id
_entity_poly.type
_entity_poly.pdbx_seq_one_letter_code
_entity_poly.pdbx_strand_id
1 'polypeptide(L)'
;MALKVLLEQEKTFFTIVALLAYLVCKVICETGDCRQQEFKDRFGNCVLCKQCGPGMELSKECGFGYGEDAQCVTCRLHRFKEDWGFQKCKPCLDCAVVNRFQKANCSVTSDAVCGDCLPGFYRKTKLVGFQDMECVPCGDPPPPYEPHCE
;
A
#
# COMPACT_ATOMS: atom_id res chain seq x y z
N MET A 1 52.28 -27.84 34.45
CA MET A 1 50.95 -28.48 34.36
C MET A 1 49.80 -27.47 34.51
N ALA A 2 49.90 -26.49 35.44
CA ALA A 2 48.85 -25.48 35.68
C ALA A 2 48.48 -24.57 34.48
N LEU A 3 49.44 -24.21 33.63
CA LEU A 3 49.20 -23.29 32.50
C LEU A 3 48.38 -23.93 31.36
N LYS A 4 48.49 -25.25 31.16
CA LYS A 4 47.62 -26.01 30.24
C LYS A 4 46.19 -26.12 30.77
N VAL A 5 46.03 -26.22 32.08
CA VAL A 5 44.70 -26.31 32.73
C VAL A 5 43.96 -24.98 32.62
N LEU A 6 44.64 -23.85 32.80
CA LEU A 6 44.07 -22.51 32.59
C LEU A 6 43.65 -22.25 31.14
N LEU A 7 44.47 -22.65 30.15
CA LEU A 7 44.15 -22.50 28.73
C LEU A 7 42.93 -23.35 28.30
N GLU A 8 42.82 -24.57 28.82
CA GLU A 8 41.67 -25.45 28.56
C GLU A 8 40.41 -24.99 29.30
N GLN A 9 40.55 -24.38 30.49
CA GLN A 9 39.45 -23.74 31.21
C GLN A 9 38.93 -22.49 30.48
N GLU A 10 39.82 -21.69 29.91
CA GLU A 10 39.45 -20.51 29.12
C GLU A 10 38.70 -20.91 27.83
N LYS A 11 39.18 -21.93 27.11
CA LYS A 11 38.49 -22.50 25.94
C LYS A 11 37.10 -23.03 26.27
N THR A 12 36.97 -23.78 27.38
CA THR A 12 35.66 -24.32 27.80
C THR A 12 34.71 -23.21 28.22
N PHE A 13 35.20 -22.12 28.84
CA PHE A 13 34.37 -20.96 29.13
C PHE A 13 33.89 -20.27 27.85
N PHE A 14 34.78 -20.03 26.89
CA PHE A 14 34.41 -19.44 25.60
C PHE A 14 33.41 -20.29 24.81
N THR A 15 33.54 -21.62 24.81
CA THR A 15 32.58 -22.49 24.12
C THR A 15 31.22 -22.49 24.80
N ILE A 16 31.15 -22.47 26.13
CA ILE A 16 29.89 -22.34 26.88
C ILE A 16 29.23 -20.99 26.59
N VAL A 17 29.98 -19.88 26.63
CA VAL A 17 29.46 -18.55 26.31
C VAL A 17 28.96 -18.48 24.87
N ALA A 18 29.69 -19.06 23.91
CA ALA A 18 29.27 -19.13 22.52
C ALA A 18 27.99 -19.96 22.31
N LEU A 19 27.86 -21.09 23.01
CA LEU A 19 26.65 -21.92 22.98
C LEU A 19 25.45 -21.21 23.61
N LEU A 20 25.64 -20.51 24.74
CA LEU A 20 24.60 -19.69 25.37
C LEU A 20 24.20 -18.52 24.47
N ALA A 21 25.15 -17.82 23.87
CA ALA A 21 24.87 -16.77 22.90
C ALA A 21 24.14 -17.31 21.66
N TYR A 22 24.48 -18.51 21.18
CA TYR A 22 23.78 -19.17 20.08
C TYR A 22 22.33 -19.55 20.46
N LEU A 23 22.12 -20.09 21.66
CA LEU A 23 20.78 -20.40 22.19
C LEU A 23 19.93 -19.13 22.36
N VAL A 24 20.53 -18.06 22.89
CA VAL A 24 19.88 -16.74 23.02
C VAL A 24 19.58 -16.15 21.64
N CYS A 25 20.50 -16.21 20.68
CA CYS A 25 20.25 -15.81 19.29
C CYS A 25 19.14 -16.65 18.65
N LYS A 26 19.06 -17.95 18.90
CA LYS A 26 17.94 -18.76 18.41
C LYS A 26 16.60 -18.28 18.99
N VAL A 27 16.53 -17.98 20.28
CA VAL A 27 15.30 -17.48 20.90
C VAL A 27 14.91 -16.08 20.40
N ILE A 28 15.88 -15.19 20.19
CA ILE A 28 15.63 -13.81 19.72
C ILE A 28 15.36 -13.77 18.20
N CYS A 29 16.04 -14.59 17.39
CA CYS A 29 15.80 -14.68 15.95
C CYS A 29 14.57 -15.52 15.59
N GLU A 30 14.06 -16.39 16.48
CA GLU A 30 12.79 -17.11 16.26
C GLU A 30 11.55 -16.25 16.49
N THR A 31 11.67 -15.05 17.05
CA THR A 31 10.75 -13.98 16.65
C THR A 31 11.14 -13.51 15.25
N GLY A 32 11.04 -14.41 14.28
CA GLY A 32 11.17 -14.08 12.87
C GLY A 32 10.21 -12.94 12.58
N ASP A 33 10.69 -11.94 11.83
CA ASP A 33 9.86 -10.81 11.44
C ASP A 33 8.55 -11.34 10.86
N CYS A 34 7.42 -10.89 11.42
CA CYS A 34 6.11 -11.27 10.91
C CYS A 34 6.00 -10.89 9.43
N ARG A 35 5.23 -11.65 8.66
CA ARG A 35 5.10 -11.39 7.22
C ARG A 35 4.43 -10.04 6.95
N GLN A 36 4.47 -9.61 5.68
CA GLN A 36 3.87 -8.35 5.24
C GLN A 36 2.37 -8.21 5.55
N GLN A 37 1.65 -9.32 5.73
CA GLN A 37 0.22 -9.34 6.07
C GLN A 37 -0.04 -9.86 7.48
N GLU A 38 0.96 -9.83 8.35
CA GLU A 38 0.86 -10.28 9.72
C GLU A 38 1.30 -9.19 10.69
N PHE A 39 0.62 -9.11 11.83
CA PHE A 39 0.98 -8.25 12.96
C PHE A 39 1.36 -9.11 14.16
N LYS A 40 2.12 -8.54 15.11
CA LYS A 40 2.51 -9.22 16.33
C LYS A 40 1.46 -8.95 17.41
N ASP A 41 0.87 -9.99 17.97
CA ASP A 41 -0.08 -9.85 19.08
C ASP A 41 0.64 -9.62 20.43
N ARG A 42 -0.13 -9.33 21.49
CA ARG A 42 0.38 -9.17 22.87
C ARG A 42 1.19 -10.36 23.39
N PHE A 43 0.99 -11.55 22.83
CA PHE A 43 1.68 -12.78 23.20
C PHE A 43 2.94 -13.02 22.36
N GLY A 44 3.20 -12.15 21.38
CA GLY A 44 4.35 -12.24 20.49
C GLY A 44 4.14 -13.12 19.26
N ASN A 45 2.91 -13.59 19.00
CA ASN A 45 2.59 -14.41 17.82
C ASN A 45 2.31 -13.54 16.60
N CYS A 46 2.69 -14.03 15.42
CA CYS A 46 2.33 -13.41 14.15
C CYS A 46 0.90 -13.83 13.75
N VAL A 47 -0.01 -12.85 13.69
CA VAL A 47 -1.43 -13.04 13.39
C VAL A 47 -1.77 -12.32 12.09
N LEU A 48 -2.62 -12.94 11.26
CA LEU A 48 -3.04 -12.36 10.00
C LEU A 48 -3.80 -11.04 10.21
N CYS A 49 -3.49 -10.05 9.38
CA CYS A 49 -4.21 -8.79 9.33
C CYS A 49 -5.70 -9.00 9.04
N LYS A 50 -6.53 -8.06 9.51
CA LYS A 50 -7.95 -8.03 9.13
C LYS A 50 -8.10 -7.45 7.71
N GLN A 51 -9.04 -8.01 6.95
CA GLN A 51 -9.47 -7.44 5.68
C GLN A 51 -10.74 -6.63 5.92
N CYS A 52 -10.79 -5.43 5.33
CA CYS A 52 -11.98 -4.60 5.38
C CYS A 52 -12.74 -4.71 4.06
N GLY A 53 -14.06 -4.58 4.12
CA GLY A 53 -14.93 -4.61 2.95
C GLY A 53 -14.93 -3.31 2.14
N PRO A 54 -15.85 -3.19 1.17
CA PRO A 54 -16.06 -1.98 0.39
C PRO A 54 -16.39 -0.79 1.29
N GLY A 55 -15.87 0.39 0.97
CA GLY A 55 -16.07 1.61 1.76
C GLY A 55 -15.39 1.64 3.12
N MET A 56 -14.53 0.67 3.43
CA MET A 56 -13.85 0.55 4.71
C MET A 56 -12.33 0.34 4.53
N GLU A 57 -11.53 1.03 5.35
CA GLU A 57 -10.09 0.85 5.50
C GLU A 57 -9.71 0.50 6.95
N LEU A 58 -8.51 -0.06 7.14
CA LEU A 58 -7.98 -0.26 8.49
C LEU A 58 -7.64 1.10 9.13
N SER A 59 -7.98 1.26 10.41
CA SER A 59 -7.68 2.45 11.21
C SER A 59 -6.18 2.76 11.28
N LYS A 60 -5.33 1.73 11.11
CA LYS A 60 -3.88 1.80 11.00
C LYS A 60 -3.37 0.74 10.06
N GLU A 61 -2.19 0.95 9.51
CA GLU A 61 -1.52 -0.04 8.68
C GLU A 61 -1.23 -1.32 9.46
N CYS A 62 -1.35 -2.44 8.77
CA CYS A 62 -1.11 -3.76 9.34
C CYS A 62 -0.11 -4.51 8.45
N GLY A 63 0.91 -5.08 9.06
CA GLY A 63 1.99 -5.80 8.38
C GLY A 63 3.32 -5.69 9.13
N PHE A 64 4.22 -6.62 8.86
CA PHE A 64 5.58 -6.64 9.42
C PHE A 64 5.60 -6.53 10.96
N GLY A 65 4.62 -7.12 11.63
CA GLY A 65 4.53 -7.10 13.10
C GLY A 65 3.73 -5.92 13.66
N TYR A 66 3.33 -4.96 12.84
CA TYR A 66 2.53 -3.80 13.23
C TYR A 66 1.06 -3.97 12.86
N GLY A 67 0.16 -3.32 13.58
CA GLY A 67 -1.29 -3.33 13.27
C GLY A 67 -2.17 -4.06 14.28
N GLU A 68 -1.62 -4.47 15.44
CA GLU A 68 -2.41 -4.97 16.57
C GLU A 68 -3.54 -4.00 16.93
N ASP A 69 -4.77 -4.45 17.14
CA ASP A 69 -5.96 -3.60 17.39
C ASP A 69 -6.43 -2.75 16.19
N ALA A 70 -5.99 -3.03 14.97
CA ALA A 70 -6.57 -2.41 13.78
C ALA A 70 -8.06 -2.77 13.63
N GLN A 71 -8.87 -1.76 13.29
CA GLN A 71 -10.31 -1.87 13.11
C GLN A 71 -10.69 -1.36 11.72
N CYS A 72 -11.76 -1.92 11.15
CA CYS A 72 -12.31 -1.40 9.90
C CYS A 72 -13.14 -0.15 10.19
N VAL A 73 -12.74 0.96 9.58
CA VAL A 73 -13.40 2.25 9.67
C VAL A 73 -13.80 2.72 8.28
N THR A 74 -14.86 3.53 8.20
CA THR A 74 -15.34 4.06 6.92
C THR A 74 -14.26 4.91 6.25
N CYS A 75 -14.17 4.82 4.92
CA CYS A 75 -13.31 5.69 4.13
C CYS A 75 -13.57 7.16 4.48
N ARG A 76 -12.49 7.94 4.57
CA ARG A 76 -12.61 9.40 4.70
C ARG A 76 -13.27 10.01 3.46
N LEU A 77 -13.75 11.25 3.61
CA LEU A 77 -14.28 12.03 2.49
C LEU A 77 -13.29 12.07 1.32
N HIS A 78 -13.82 12.02 0.09
CA HIS A 78 -13.07 11.96 -1.16
C HIS A 78 -12.16 10.74 -1.32
N ARG A 79 -12.49 9.62 -0.68
CA ARG A 79 -11.81 8.33 -0.87
C ARG A 79 -12.82 7.20 -1.01
N PHE A 80 -12.43 6.17 -1.76
CA PHE A 80 -13.28 5.02 -2.03
C PHE A 80 -12.53 3.70 -1.95
N LYS A 81 -13.29 2.60 -1.79
CA LYS A 81 -12.78 1.22 -1.91
C LYS A 81 -13.90 0.29 -2.37
N GLU A 82 -13.70 -0.34 -3.51
CA GLU A 82 -14.70 -1.23 -4.16
C GLU A 82 -14.63 -2.66 -3.62
N ASP A 83 -13.42 -3.14 -3.35
CA ASP A 83 -13.17 -4.54 -3.04
C ASP A 83 -12.82 -4.81 -1.57
N TRP A 84 -12.96 -6.07 -1.19
CA TRP A 84 -12.38 -6.60 0.05
C TRP A 84 -10.86 -6.61 -0.01
N GLY A 85 -10.21 -6.26 1.10
CA GLY A 85 -8.77 -6.41 1.21
C GLY A 85 -8.14 -5.56 2.31
N PHE A 86 -6.80 -5.57 2.30
CA PHE A 86 -5.92 -4.87 3.24
C PHE A 86 -5.55 -3.46 2.79
N GLN A 87 -5.83 -3.15 1.52
CA GLN A 87 -5.49 -1.86 0.91
C GLN A 87 -6.28 -0.73 1.57
N LYS A 88 -5.65 0.43 1.70
CA LYS A 88 -6.34 1.65 2.13
C LYS A 88 -7.32 2.13 1.07
N CYS A 89 -8.25 3.00 1.45
CA CYS A 89 -9.12 3.66 0.49
C CYS A 89 -8.27 4.51 -0.47
N LYS A 90 -8.61 4.46 -1.75
CA LYS A 90 -7.94 5.23 -2.80
C LYS A 90 -8.56 6.64 -2.87
N PRO A 91 -7.78 7.68 -3.20
CA PRO A 91 -8.37 8.98 -3.49
C PRO A 91 -9.31 8.86 -4.69
N CYS A 92 -10.42 9.58 -4.66
CA CYS A 92 -11.32 9.68 -5.80
C CYS A 92 -10.63 10.42 -6.96
N LEU A 93 -10.97 10.01 -8.18
CA LEU A 93 -10.62 10.74 -9.38
C LEU A 93 -11.33 12.11 -9.42
N ASP A 94 -10.57 13.16 -9.76
CA ASP A 94 -11.12 14.48 -10.04
C ASP A 94 -11.18 14.70 -11.56
N CYS A 95 -12.40 14.67 -12.12
CA CYS A 95 -12.61 14.83 -13.55
C CYS A 95 -12.21 16.22 -14.07
N ALA A 96 -12.26 17.25 -13.23
CA ALA A 96 -11.87 18.60 -13.62
C ALA A 96 -10.37 18.69 -13.90
N VAL A 97 -9.54 17.96 -13.12
CA VAL A 97 -8.07 17.93 -13.30
C VAL A 97 -7.67 17.37 -14.67
N VAL A 98 -8.48 16.47 -15.23
CA VAL A 98 -8.25 15.88 -16.57
C VAL A 98 -9.11 16.51 -17.67
N ASN A 99 -9.71 17.68 -17.41
CA ASN A 99 -10.56 18.45 -18.32
C ASN A 99 -11.76 17.65 -18.86
N ARG A 100 -12.51 16.98 -17.97
CA ARG A 100 -13.68 16.17 -18.32
C ARG A 100 -14.91 16.47 -17.48
N PHE A 101 -16.08 16.17 -18.05
CA PHE A 101 -17.35 16.21 -17.31
C PHE A 101 -17.43 15.06 -16.31
N GLN A 102 -17.90 15.36 -15.10
CA GLN A 102 -18.22 14.33 -14.10
C GLN A 102 -19.59 13.70 -14.44
N LYS A 103 -19.59 12.42 -14.82
CA LYS A 103 -20.81 11.64 -15.08
C LYS A 103 -21.39 11.02 -13.81
N ALA A 104 -20.53 10.65 -12.86
CA ALA A 104 -20.95 10.15 -11.56
C ALA A 104 -20.06 10.70 -10.43
N ASN A 105 -20.69 10.96 -9.29
CA ASN A 105 -20.00 11.38 -8.08
C ASN A 105 -19.26 10.21 -7.43
N CYS A 106 -18.10 10.51 -6.84
CA CYS A 106 -17.42 9.52 -6.02
C CYS A 106 -18.25 9.18 -4.78
N SER A 107 -18.24 7.90 -4.40
CA SER A 107 -18.84 7.41 -3.17
C SER A 107 -17.79 6.71 -2.31
N VAL A 108 -18.12 6.33 -1.07
CA VAL A 108 -17.19 5.53 -0.26
C VAL A 108 -16.89 4.17 -0.90
N THR A 109 -17.78 3.65 -1.75
CA THR A 109 -17.64 2.32 -2.36
C THR A 109 -17.24 2.34 -3.83
N SER A 110 -17.19 3.49 -4.50
CA SER A 110 -16.93 3.57 -5.94
C SER A 110 -16.24 4.88 -6.33
N ASP A 111 -15.38 4.83 -7.34
CA ASP A 111 -14.74 6.04 -7.86
C ASP A 111 -15.73 7.00 -8.55
N ALA A 112 -15.29 8.24 -8.79
CA ALA A 112 -15.95 9.14 -9.73
C ALA A 112 -15.80 8.62 -11.17
N VAL A 113 -16.86 8.79 -11.97
CA VAL A 113 -16.84 8.43 -13.39
C VAL A 113 -16.71 9.68 -14.22
N CYS A 114 -15.63 9.80 -14.99
CA CYS A 114 -15.42 10.89 -15.93
C CYS A 114 -15.96 10.55 -17.31
N GLY A 115 -16.61 11.54 -17.91
CA GLY A 115 -17.18 11.48 -19.23
C GLY A 115 -16.29 12.10 -20.31
N ASP A 116 -16.95 12.83 -21.20
CA ASP A 116 -16.33 13.43 -22.37
C ASP A 116 -15.49 14.66 -21.99
N CYS A 117 -14.60 15.08 -22.89
CA CYS A 117 -13.77 16.26 -22.69
C CYS A 117 -14.64 17.52 -22.54
N LEU A 118 -14.17 18.44 -21.71
CA LEU A 118 -14.76 19.78 -21.61
C LEU A 118 -14.61 20.53 -22.94
N PRO A 119 -15.46 21.53 -23.23
CA PRO A 119 -15.32 22.37 -24.41
C PRO A 119 -13.93 23.02 -24.50
N GLY A 120 -13.33 23.04 -25.68
CA GLY A 120 -11.96 23.52 -25.90
C GLY A 120 -10.87 22.51 -25.53
N PHE A 121 -11.24 21.27 -25.23
CA PHE A 121 -10.31 20.16 -25.02
C PHE A 121 -10.69 18.96 -25.89
N TYR A 122 -9.68 18.23 -26.34
CA TYR A 122 -9.86 17.06 -27.17
C TYR A 122 -9.04 15.86 -26.69
N ARG A 123 -9.42 14.67 -27.14
CA ARG A 123 -8.78 13.43 -26.73
C ARG A 123 -7.75 12.98 -27.77
N LYS A 124 -6.47 12.97 -27.40
CA LYS A 124 -5.44 12.37 -28.26
C LYS A 124 -5.52 10.84 -28.21
N THR A 125 -5.63 10.20 -29.36
CA THR A 125 -5.39 8.76 -29.50
C THR A 125 -3.89 8.49 -29.46
N LYS A 126 -3.41 7.69 -28.51
CA LYS A 126 -2.02 7.21 -28.55
C LYS A 126 -1.86 6.21 -29.70
N LEU A 127 -0.67 6.20 -30.30
CA LEU A 127 -0.25 5.33 -31.41
C LEU A 127 -0.43 3.82 -31.15
N VAL A 128 -0.72 3.41 -29.90
CA VAL A 128 -0.87 2.01 -29.48
C VAL A 128 -2.34 1.67 -29.13
N GLY A 129 -3.31 2.51 -29.51
CA GLY A 129 -4.73 2.29 -29.18
C GLY A 129 -5.06 2.44 -27.70
N PHE A 130 -4.08 2.80 -26.86
CA PHE A 130 -4.33 3.15 -25.47
C PHE A 130 -4.95 4.54 -25.40
N GLN A 131 -6.02 4.62 -24.64
CA GLN A 131 -6.97 5.70 -24.71
C GLN A 131 -6.70 6.59 -23.50
N ASP A 132 -5.90 7.65 -23.66
CA ASP A 132 -5.50 8.49 -22.52
C ASP A 132 -6.71 9.09 -21.82
N MET A 133 -6.60 9.15 -20.49
CA MET A 133 -7.61 9.77 -19.63
C MET A 133 -7.48 11.31 -19.56
N GLU A 134 -6.44 11.87 -20.19
CA GLU A 134 -6.20 13.30 -20.21
C GLU A 134 -6.77 13.92 -21.50
N CYS A 135 -7.50 15.03 -21.38
CA CYS A 135 -7.87 15.85 -22.52
C CYS A 135 -6.90 17.02 -22.68
N VAL A 136 -6.44 17.23 -23.91
CA VAL A 136 -5.46 18.26 -24.24
C VAL A 136 -6.20 19.51 -24.69
N PRO A 137 -5.77 20.72 -24.26
CA PRO A 137 -6.37 21.95 -24.76
C PRO A 137 -6.17 22.09 -26.26
N CYS A 138 -7.16 22.67 -26.92
CA CYS A 138 -7.04 23.13 -28.29
C CYS A 138 -5.96 24.23 -28.38
N GLY A 139 -5.14 24.20 -29.43
CA GLY A 139 -4.18 25.27 -29.70
C GLY A 139 -4.83 26.43 -30.45
N ASP A 140 -4.11 27.56 -30.54
CA ASP A 140 -4.45 28.68 -31.40
C ASP A 140 -3.39 28.84 -32.51
N PRO A 141 -3.69 28.50 -33.78
CA PRO A 141 -4.98 28.06 -34.33
C PRO A 141 -5.28 26.58 -34.00
N PRO A 142 -6.58 26.19 -33.96
CA PRO A 142 -6.98 24.83 -33.63
C PRO A 142 -6.50 23.82 -34.69
N PRO A 143 -6.25 22.56 -34.31
CA PRO A 143 -5.88 21.53 -35.28
C PRO A 143 -7.03 21.37 -36.29
N PRO A 144 -6.80 21.48 -37.60
CA PRO A 144 -7.86 21.51 -38.61
C PRO A 144 -8.61 20.17 -38.75
N TYR A 145 -8.13 19.12 -38.08
CA TYR A 145 -8.70 17.77 -38.08
C TYR A 145 -9.46 17.43 -36.78
N GLU A 146 -9.53 18.37 -35.83
CA GLU A 146 -10.13 18.10 -34.52
C GLU A 146 -11.48 18.83 -34.38
N PRO A 147 -12.62 18.15 -34.57
CA PRO A 147 -13.94 18.79 -34.61
C PRO A 147 -14.41 19.35 -33.26
N HIS A 148 -13.67 19.05 -32.17
CA HIS A 148 -13.98 19.56 -30.83
C HIS A 148 -13.31 20.92 -30.55
N CYS A 149 -12.50 21.41 -31.49
CA CYS A 149 -11.73 22.65 -31.40
C CYS A 149 -12.22 23.74 -32.37
N GLU A 150 -13.47 23.64 -32.86
CA GLU A 150 -14.09 24.64 -33.74
C GLU A 150 -14.67 25.85 -32.99
#